data_AF-A0A2V0P402-F1
#
_entry.id   AF-A0A2V0P402-F1
#
_cell.length_a   1.000
_cell.length_b   1.000
_cell.length_c   1.000
_cell.angle_alpha   90.00
_cell.angle_beta   90.00
_cell.angle_gamma   90.00
#
_symmetry.space_group_name_H-M   'P 1'
#
loop_
_entity.id
_entity.type
_entity.pdbx_description
1 polymer ?
#
loop_
_entity_poly.entity_id
_entity_poly.type
_entity_poly.pdbx_seq_one_letter_code
_entity_poly.pdbx_strand_id
1 'polypeptide(L)'
;MLLDAPCSGERHLAQRAAAGRRLTRGDWSASRSKRNAGAQLALLLSGLKLLRPGGRLVYSTCSIAPEENDGVVSRALAKAPRLGARPAAPALRWPELLRREGRDGAAAAAAAGCEATEHGMIALPDRAGCGPIYWAVLEVPAAHGTPGPHGGGGGGGGGGG
;
A
#
# COMPACT_ATOMS: atom_id res chain seq x y z
N MET A 1 1.06 8.61 4.12
CA MET A 1 2.48 8.19 4.22
C MET A 1 2.75 7.16 3.13
N LEU A 2 3.94 7.19 2.52
CA LEU A 2 4.39 6.17 1.58
C LEU A 2 5.59 5.44 2.20
N LEU A 3 5.57 4.11 2.15
CA LEU A 3 6.68 3.23 2.45
C LEU A 3 6.98 2.42 1.18
N ASP A 4 7.93 2.91 0.39
CA ASP A 4 8.52 2.13 -0.69
C ASP A 4 9.65 1.27 -0.11
N ALA A 5 9.38 -0.02 0.05
CA ALA A 5 10.23 -0.88 0.87
C ALA A 5 11.33 -1.52 0.03
N PRO A 6 12.58 -1.61 0.55
CA PRO A 6 13.65 -2.30 -0.15
C PRO A 6 13.26 -3.76 -0.41
N CYS A 7 13.19 -4.13 -1.69
CA CYS A 7 12.67 -5.40 -2.17
C CYS A 7 13.78 -6.29 -2.78
N SER A 8 13.50 -7.56 -3.10
CA SER A 8 14.49 -8.44 -3.74
C SER A 8 14.76 -8.11 -5.22
N GLY A 9 13.92 -7.28 -5.84
CA GLY A 9 14.25 -6.47 -7.01
C GLY A 9 13.91 -7.10 -8.35
N GLU A 10 12.92 -7.99 -8.42
CA GLU A 10 12.57 -8.75 -9.62
C GLU A 10 12.23 -7.85 -10.80
N ARG A 11 11.66 -6.65 -10.59
CA ARG A 11 11.49 -5.66 -11.66
C ARG A 11 12.79 -5.28 -12.35
N HIS A 12 13.84 -5.06 -11.57
CA HIS A 12 15.14 -4.74 -12.13
C HIS A 12 15.76 -5.94 -12.86
N LEU A 13 15.54 -7.15 -12.35
CA LEU A 13 15.98 -8.38 -13.02
C LEU A 13 15.28 -8.59 -14.36
N ALA A 14 13.96 -8.37 -14.40
CA ALA A 14 13.17 -8.44 -15.64
C ALA A 14 13.65 -7.43 -16.67
N GLN A 15 13.93 -6.18 -16.26
CA GLN A 15 14.49 -5.15 -17.15
C GLN A 15 15.87 -5.52 -17.68
N ARG A 16 16.74 -6.07 -16.82
CA ARG A 16 18.08 -6.55 -17.22
C ARG A 16 17.96 -7.68 -18.25
N ALA A 17 17.08 -8.64 -18.00
CA ALA A 17 16.83 -9.74 -18.95
C ALA A 17 16.29 -9.23 -20.29
N ALA A 18 15.34 -8.29 -20.27
CA ALA A 18 14.81 -7.65 -21.47
C ALA A 18 15.89 -6.89 -22.27
N ALA A 19 16.89 -6.33 -21.59
CA ALA A 19 18.08 -5.72 -22.20
C ALA A 19 19.15 -6.73 -22.65
N GLY A 20 18.83 -8.03 -22.70
CA GLY A 20 19.73 -9.10 -23.15
C GLY A 20 20.78 -9.52 -22.14
N ARG A 21 20.71 -9.05 -20.87
CA ARG A 21 21.65 -9.47 -19.83
C ARG A 21 21.29 -10.87 -19.36
N ARG A 22 22.28 -11.75 -19.32
CA ARG A 22 22.14 -13.08 -18.70
C ARG A 22 21.91 -12.94 -17.20
N LEU A 23 20.80 -13.49 -16.72
CA LEU A 23 20.55 -13.65 -15.30
C LEU A 23 21.26 -14.89 -14.77
N THR A 24 21.76 -14.80 -13.55
CA THR A 24 22.48 -15.86 -12.84
C THR A 24 21.81 -16.16 -11.50
N ARG A 25 22.16 -17.30 -10.90
CA ARG A 25 21.69 -17.62 -9.53
C ARG A 25 22.17 -16.62 -8.46
N GLY A 26 23.19 -15.80 -8.74
CA GLY A 26 23.62 -14.73 -7.84
C GLY A 26 22.69 -13.52 -7.86
N ASP A 27 21.94 -13.33 -8.95
CA ASP A 27 21.06 -12.18 -9.13
C ASP A 27 19.79 -12.28 -8.30
N TRP A 28 19.35 -13.48 -7.94
CA TRP A 28 18.15 -13.71 -7.12
C TRP A 28 18.27 -14.96 -6.24
N SER A 29 17.73 -14.91 -5.03
CA SER A 29 17.55 -16.10 -4.19
C SER A 29 16.37 -15.95 -3.24
N ALA A 30 15.66 -17.05 -2.98
CA ALA A 30 14.55 -17.08 -2.02
C ALA A 30 14.97 -16.64 -0.60
N SER A 31 16.21 -16.93 -0.21
CA SER A 31 16.79 -16.46 1.05
C SER A 31 16.85 -14.93 1.14
N ARG A 32 17.16 -14.25 0.02
CA ARG A 32 17.16 -12.79 -0.04
C ARG A 32 15.75 -12.24 0.16
N SER A 33 14.75 -12.77 -0.52
CA SER A 33 13.34 -12.36 -0.36
C SER A 33 12.87 -12.56 1.08
N LYS A 34 13.19 -13.70 1.70
CA LYS A 34 12.86 -13.98 3.11
C LYS A 34 13.52 -12.98 4.09
N ARG A 35 14.79 -12.65 3.86
CA ARG A 35 15.50 -11.65 4.67
C ARG A 35 14.89 -10.26 4.51
N ASN A 36 14.60 -9.86 3.27
CA ASN A 36 13.97 -8.58 2.97
C ASN A 36 12.58 -8.47 3.61
N ALA A 37 11.76 -9.52 3.54
CA ALA A 37 10.46 -9.59 4.22
C ALA A 37 10.55 -9.33 5.73
N GLY A 38 11.63 -9.79 6.38
CA GLY A 38 11.90 -9.48 7.78
C GLY A 38 12.14 -7.99 8.04
N ALA A 39 12.95 -7.35 7.20
CA ALA A 39 13.23 -5.91 7.29
C ALA A 39 12.00 -5.06 6.93
N GLN A 40 11.30 -5.42 5.86
CA GLN A 40 10.06 -4.80 5.40
C GLN A 40 8.99 -4.80 6.50
N LEU A 41 8.83 -5.91 7.23
CA LEU A 41 7.93 -6.01 8.37
C LEU A 41 8.28 -5.01 9.48
N ALA A 42 9.56 -4.88 9.83
CA ALA A 42 9.99 -3.91 10.84
C ALA A 42 9.72 -2.46 10.41
N LEU A 43 9.96 -2.13 9.13
CA LEU A 43 9.68 -0.82 8.56
C LEU A 43 8.18 -0.53 8.54
N LEU A 44 7.35 -1.50 8.11
CA LEU A 44 5.91 -1.36 8.04
C LEU A 44 5.30 -1.13 9.42
N LEU A 45 5.70 -1.93 10.42
CA LEU A 45 5.27 -1.74 11.81
C LEU A 45 5.66 -0.37 12.36
N SER A 46 6.85 0.13 12.00
CA SER A 46 7.31 1.45 12.43
C SER A 46 6.50 2.56 11.76
N GLY A 47 6.24 2.45 10.45
CA GLY A 47 5.40 3.40 9.73
C GLY A 47 3.98 3.46 10.26
N LEU A 48 3.36 2.32 10.58
CA LEU A 48 2.02 2.26 11.16
C LEU A 48 1.93 2.94 12.53
N LYS A 49 2.97 2.83 13.37
CA LYS A 49 3.03 3.52 14.68
C LYS A 49 3.15 5.03 14.56
N LEU A 50 3.70 5.53 13.46
CA LEU A 50 3.87 6.96 13.19
C LEU A 50 2.63 7.60 12.55
N LEU A 51 1.64 6.80 12.16
CA LEU A 51 0.39 7.34 11.64
C LEU A 51 -0.39 8.04 12.74
N ARG A 52 -0.89 9.23 12.43
CA ARG A 52 -1.95 9.87 13.21
C ARG A 52 -3.24 9.05 13.09
N PRO A 53 -4.15 9.10 14.07
CA PRO A 53 -5.49 8.52 13.93
C PRO A 53 -6.19 9.00 12.64
N GLY A 54 -6.82 8.09 11.90
CA GLY A 54 -7.38 8.35 10.57
C GLY A 54 -6.33 8.42 9.44
N GLY A 55 -5.06 8.23 9.76
CA GLY A 55 -3.95 8.26 8.81
C GLY A 55 -3.87 7.01 7.93
N ARG A 56 -3.27 7.19 6.75
CA ARG A 56 -3.04 6.12 5.77
C ARG A 56 -1.56 5.95 5.44
N LEU A 57 -1.16 4.70 5.27
CA LEU A 57 0.15 4.29 4.78
C LEU A 57 -0.03 3.44 3.51
N VAL A 58 0.70 3.78 2.46
CA VAL A 58 0.86 2.92 1.28
C VAL A 58 2.15 2.13 1.47
N TYR A 59 2.07 0.81 1.48
CA TYR A 59 3.21 -0.09 1.45
C TYR A 59 3.40 -0.55 0.00
N SER A 60 4.59 -0.39 -0.58
CA SER A 60 4.88 -0.84 -1.94
C SER A 60 6.18 -1.62 -2.03
N THR A 61 6.23 -2.54 -3.00
CA THR A 61 7.44 -3.24 -3.39
C THR A 61 7.52 -3.38 -4.91
N CYS A 62 8.73 -3.62 -5.39
CA CYS A 62 9.07 -3.99 -6.77
C CYS A 62 9.20 -5.50 -6.98
N SER A 63 8.65 -6.31 -6.07
CA SER A 63 8.84 -7.76 -6.00
C SER A 63 7.56 -8.51 -6.38
N ILE A 64 7.73 -9.70 -6.97
CA ILE A 64 6.64 -10.67 -7.17
C ILE A 64 6.45 -11.61 -5.99
N ALA A 65 7.43 -11.67 -5.07
CA ALA A 65 7.45 -12.66 -3.99
C ALA A 65 6.31 -12.39 -3.00
N PRO A 66 5.35 -13.33 -2.82
CA PRO A 66 4.26 -13.15 -1.87
C PRO A 66 4.74 -12.90 -0.44
N GLU A 67 5.90 -13.44 -0.07
CA GLU A 67 6.52 -13.26 1.24
C GLU A 67 6.93 -11.82 1.52
N GLU A 68 7.25 -11.04 0.49
CA GLU A 68 7.56 -9.61 0.55
C GLU A 68 6.31 -8.73 0.41
N ASN A 69 5.19 -9.30 -0.03
CA ASN A 69 3.98 -8.57 -0.38
C ASN A 69 2.90 -8.79 0.70
N ASP A 70 1.84 -9.53 0.38
CA ASP A 70 0.76 -9.83 1.35
C ASP A 70 1.32 -10.49 2.61
N GLY A 71 2.35 -11.35 2.50
CA GLY A 71 2.97 -12.00 3.65
C GLY A 71 3.54 -11.01 4.68
N VAL A 72 4.08 -9.87 4.25
CA VAL A 72 4.51 -8.80 5.16
C VAL A 72 3.31 -8.11 5.80
N VAL A 73 2.28 -7.82 5.00
CA VAL A 73 1.07 -7.13 5.46
C VAL A 73 0.31 -7.97 6.49
N SER A 74 0.04 -9.25 6.21
CA SER A 74 -0.64 -10.16 7.15
C SER A 74 0.11 -10.25 8.47
N ARG A 75 1.45 -10.37 8.41
CA ARG A 75 2.30 -10.42 9.62
C ARG A 75 2.29 -9.11 10.40
N ALA A 76 2.23 -7.97 9.74
CA ALA A 76 2.16 -6.67 10.40
C ALA A 76 0.82 -6.50 11.14
N LEU A 77 -0.30 -6.84 10.47
CA LEU A 77 -1.63 -6.80 11.05
C LEU A 77 -1.74 -7.73 12.27
N ALA A 78 -1.18 -8.94 12.18
CA ALA A 78 -1.15 -9.90 13.30
C ALA A 78 -0.27 -9.46 14.48
N LYS A 79 0.85 -8.75 14.22
CA LYS A 79 1.79 -8.33 15.27
C LYS A 79 1.38 -7.08 16.02
N ALA A 80 0.53 -6.23 15.45
CA ALA A 80 0.14 -4.96 16.05
C ALA A 80 -1.37 -4.74 16.09
N PRO A 81 -2.17 -5.69 16.63
CA PRO A 81 -3.63 -5.57 16.66
C PRO A 81 -4.10 -4.32 17.43
N ARG A 82 -3.31 -3.86 18.41
CA ARG A 82 -3.60 -2.65 19.20
C ARG A 82 -3.59 -1.36 18.37
N LEU A 83 -2.92 -1.34 17.21
CA LEU A 83 -2.97 -0.18 16.32
C LEU A 83 -4.29 -0.09 15.56
N GLY A 84 -5.11 -1.15 15.55
CA GLY A 84 -6.35 -1.20 14.78
C GLY A 84 -6.15 -1.06 13.27
N ALA A 85 -4.90 -1.19 12.79
CA ALA A 85 -4.58 -1.05 11.39
C ALA A 85 -5.34 -2.09 10.56
N ARG A 86 -5.85 -1.68 9.40
CA ARG A 86 -6.59 -2.56 8.50
C ARG A 86 -6.31 -2.21 7.04
N PRO A 87 -6.45 -3.18 6.11
CA PRO A 87 -6.50 -2.89 4.70
C PRO A 87 -7.62 -1.89 4.40
N ALA A 88 -7.30 -0.88 3.59
CA ALA A 88 -8.24 0.06 3.02
C ALA A 88 -8.32 -0.18 1.52
N ALA A 89 -9.39 0.31 0.89
CA ALA A 89 -9.48 0.31 -0.57
C ALA A 89 -8.19 0.94 -1.15
N PRO A 90 -7.54 0.31 -2.14
CA PRO A 90 -6.29 0.80 -2.70
C PRO A 90 -6.53 2.18 -3.31
N ALA A 91 -6.26 3.21 -2.53
CA ALA A 91 -6.52 4.60 -2.86
C ALA A 91 -5.36 5.16 -3.69
N LEU A 92 -5.04 4.52 -4.82
CA LEU A 92 -4.20 5.15 -5.83
C LEU A 92 -5.10 5.81 -6.86
N ARG A 93 -5.10 7.14 -6.89
CA ARG A 93 -5.63 7.91 -8.00
C ARG A 93 -4.46 8.19 -8.96
N TRP A 94 -4.38 7.43 -10.04
CA TRP A 94 -3.33 7.59 -11.04
C TRP A 94 -3.58 8.88 -11.88
N PRO A 95 -2.56 9.72 -12.17
CA PRO A 95 -2.73 10.99 -12.89
C PRO A 95 -3.42 10.88 -14.25
N GLU A 96 -3.08 9.87 -15.07
CA GLU A 96 -3.74 9.69 -16.37
C GLU A 96 -5.19 9.18 -16.25
N LEU A 97 -5.55 8.52 -15.15
CA LEU A 97 -6.90 8.02 -14.90
C LEU A 97 -7.82 9.05 -14.22
N LEU A 98 -7.24 10.05 -13.56
CA LEU A 98 -7.93 11.19 -12.95
C LEU A 98 -8.70 12.05 -13.96
N ARG A 99 -8.43 11.93 -15.27
CA ARG A 99 -9.20 12.61 -16.32
C ARG A 99 -10.52 11.93 -16.66
N ARG A 100 -10.78 10.70 -16.18
CA ARG A 100 -12.01 9.98 -16.48
C ARG A 100 -12.62 9.41 -15.20
N GLU A 101 -13.39 10.29 -14.56
CA GLU A 101 -14.46 10.00 -13.58
C GLU A 101 -14.08 9.17 -12.35
N GLY A 102 -14.05 9.82 -11.18
CA GLY A 102 -14.80 9.42 -9.96
C GLY A 102 -14.74 7.98 -9.42
N ARG A 103 -13.90 7.08 -9.93
CA ARG A 103 -13.91 5.66 -9.59
C ARG A 103 -12.96 5.33 -8.46
N ASP A 104 -13.31 4.23 -7.79
CA ASP A 104 -12.52 3.49 -6.83
C ASP A 104 -11.15 3.10 -7.41
N GLY A 105 -10.08 3.32 -6.65
CA GLY A 105 -8.71 3.02 -7.11
C GLY A 105 -8.47 1.53 -7.39
N ALA A 106 -9.34 0.64 -6.89
CA ALA A 106 -9.32 -0.79 -7.18
C ALA A 106 -9.83 -1.11 -8.59
N ALA A 107 -11.04 -0.71 -8.98
CA ALA A 107 -11.54 -0.96 -10.34
C ALA A 107 -10.69 -0.26 -11.40
N ALA A 108 -10.18 0.93 -11.07
CA ALA A 108 -9.15 1.64 -11.82
C ALA A 108 -7.93 0.75 -12.14
N ALA A 109 -7.32 0.18 -11.10
CA ALA A 109 -6.15 -0.67 -11.24
C ALA A 109 -6.50 -1.98 -11.98
N ALA A 110 -7.66 -2.57 -11.69
CA ALA A 110 -8.14 -3.77 -12.39
C ALA A 110 -8.35 -3.51 -13.89
N ALA A 111 -8.94 -2.37 -14.26
CA ALA A 111 -9.11 -1.97 -15.66
C ALA A 111 -7.76 -1.72 -16.37
N ALA A 112 -6.71 -1.38 -15.60
CA ALA A 112 -5.34 -1.28 -16.09
C ALA A 112 -4.59 -2.62 -16.11
N GLY A 113 -5.27 -3.75 -15.86
CA GLY A 113 -4.66 -5.09 -15.88
C GLY A 113 -3.92 -5.47 -14.60
N CYS A 114 -4.08 -4.71 -13.51
CA CYS A 114 -3.55 -5.08 -12.20
C CYS A 114 -4.43 -6.13 -11.53
N GLU A 115 -3.81 -7.01 -10.75
CA GLU A 115 -4.48 -8.11 -10.07
C GLU A 115 -4.73 -7.75 -8.61
N ALA A 116 -5.92 -8.08 -8.11
CA ALA A 116 -6.21 -7.99 -6.68
C ALA A 116 -5.49 -9.12 -5.94
N THR A 117 -4.98 -8.80 -4.76
CA THR A 117 -4.33 -9.76 -3.87
C THR A 117 -5.06 -9.79 -2.52
N GLU A 118 -4.54 -10.50 -1.51
CA GLU A 118 -5.22 -10.62 -0.21
C GLU A 118 -5.37 -9.26 0.49
N HIS A 119 -4.35 -8.40 0.40
CA HIS A 119 -4.32 -7.12 1.10
C HIS A 119 -4.08 -5.92 0.19
N GLY A 120 -3.91 -6.13 -1.10
CA GLY A 120 -3.49 -5.07 -2.02
C GLY A 120 -3.76 -5.39 -3.48
N MET A 121 -2.92 -4.83 -4.33
CA MET A 121 -2.92 -5.03 -5.77
C MET A 121 -1.48 -5.28 -6.25
N ILE A 122 -1.35 -5.99 -7.37
CA ILE A 122 -0.08 -6.18 -8.06
C ILE A 122 -0.24 -5.92 -9.55
N ALA A 123 0.64 -5.11 -10.13
CA ALA A 123 0.76 -4.97 -11.58
C ALA A 123 1.89 -5.89 -12.06
N LEU A 124 1.58 -6.81 -12.98
CA LEU A 124 2.54 -7.73 -13.58
C LEU A 124 2.82 -7.35 -15.04
N PRO A 125 4.05 -7.53 -15.54
CA PRO A 125 4.43 -7.10 -16.89
C PRO A 125 3.57 -7.68 -18.01
N ASP A 126 3.14 -8.94 -17.87
CA ASP A 126 2.38 -9.68 -18.87
C ASP A 126 0.92 -9.23 -18.98
N ARG A 127 0.36 -8.65 -17.91
CA ARG A 127 -1.05 -8.19 -17.88
C ARG A 127 -1.20 -6.69 -17.91
N ALA A 128 -0.41 -5.98 -17.11
CA ALA A 128 -0.49 -4.53 -16.95
C ALA A 128 0.50 -3.76 -17.85
N GLY A 129 1.36 -4.47 -18.60
CA GLY A 129 2.41 -3.85 -19.41
C GLY A 129 3.52 -3.17 -18.60
N CYS A 130 3.47 -3.27 -17.26
CA CYS A 130 4.42 -2.67 -16.33
C CYS A 130 4.58 -3.54 -15.09
N GLY A 131 5.55 -3.18 -14.24
CA GLY A 131 5.85 -3.90 -13.02
C GLY A 131 7.00 -4.91 -13.17
N PRO A 132 7.10 -5.91 -12.29
CA PRO A 132 6.23 -6.13 -11.13
C PRO A 132 6.25 -4.95 -10.16
N ILE A 133 5.06 -4.57 -9.69
CA ILE A 133 4.89 -3.63 -8.57
C ILE A 133 3.68 -4.04 -7.75
N TYR A 134 3.88 -4.22 -6.45
CA TYR A 134 2.83 -4.51 -5.49
C TYR A 134 2.57 -3.28 -4.63
N TRP A 135 1.32 -3.07 -4.22
CA TRP A 135 0.99 -2.10 -3.18
C TRP A 135 -0.22 -2.51 -2.35
N ALA A 136 -0.18 -2.17 -1.07
CA ALA A 136 -1.30 -2.24 -0.14
C ALA A 136 -1.50 -0.89 0.54
N VAL A 137 -2.77 -0.50 0.74
CA VAL A 137 -3.11 0.70 1.51
C VAL A 137 -3.63 0.25 2.86
N LEU A 138 -2.96 0.71 3.92
CA LEU A 138 -3.34 0.45 5.31
C LEU A 138 -3.81 1.74 5.94
N GLU A 139 -4.85 1.66 6.77
CA GLU A 139 -5.34 2.79 7.55
C GLU A 139 -5.40 2.44 9.04
N VAL A 140 -5.09 3.42 9.87
CA VAL A 140 -5.34 3.37 11.32
C VAL A 140 -6.62 4.16 11.57
N PRO A 141 -7.68 3.54 12.15
CA PRO A 141 -8.94 4.21 12.41
C PRO A 141 -8.77 5.50 13.22
N ALA A 142 -9.66 6.47 13.01
CA ALA A 142 -9.76 7.61 13.92
C ALA A 142 -10.17 7.11 15.31
N ALA A 143 -9.63 7.71 16.37
CA ALA A 143 -10.14 7.45 17.72
C ALA A 143 -11.62 7.88 17.78
N HIS A 144 -12.49 7.01 18.29
CA HIS A 144 -13.90 7.34 18.50
C HIS A 144 -13.99 8.61 19.39
N GLY A 145 -14.46 9.72 18.82
CA GLY A 145 -14.81 10.92 19.60
C GLY A 145 -13.88 12.13 19.55
N THR A 146 -13.16 12.41 18.46
CA THR A 146 -12.72 13.79 18.20
C THR A 146 -13.72 14.46 17.23
N PRO A 147 -14.57 15.39 17.71
CA PRO A 147 -15.34 16.23 16.81
C PRO A 147 -14.35 16.93 15.87
N GLY A 148 -14.62 16.94 14.57
CA GLY A 148 -13.85 17.78 13.65
C GLY A 148 -13.89 19.24 14.12
N PRO A 149 -12.93 20.09 13.70
CA PRO A 149 -12.83 21.49 14.13
C PRO A 149 -13.99 22.40 13.66
N HIS A 150 -15.13 21.84 13.27
CA HIS A 150 -16.35 22.56 12.91
C HIS A 150 -17.42 22.34 14.00
N GLY A 151 -17.09 22.77 15.21
CA GLY A 151 -18.00 22.91 16.34
C GLY A 151 -18.02 24.36 16.82
N GLY A 152 -18.43 25.30 15.96
CA GLY A 152 -18.71 26.68 16.33
C GLY A 152 -20.20 26.83 16.59
N GLY A 153 -20.62 26.58 17.83
CA GLY A 153 -21.97 26.88 18.29
C GLY A 153 -22.22 28.38 18.33
N GLY A 154 -23.41 28.78 17.89
CA GLY A 154 -24.00 30.09 18.14
C GLY A 154 -25.44 29.89 18.56
N GLY A 155 -25.65 29.50 19.81
CA GLY A 155 -26.95 29.58 20.47
C GLY A 155 -27.09 30.90 21.20
N GLY A 156 -28.28 31.51 21.13
CA GLY A 156 -28.76 32.43 22.16
C GLY A 156 -29.30 33.76 21.63
N GLY A 157 -30.58 34.03 21.92
CA GLY A 157 -31.12 35.38 22.00
C GLY A 157 -32.57 35.51 21.55
N GLY A 158 -33.53 35.31 22.47
CA GLY A 158 -34.94 35.65 22.25
C GLY A 158 -35.22 37.16 22.37
N GLY A 159 -36.46 37.55 22.10
CA GLY A 159 -36.98 38.88 22.40
C GLY A 159 -38.24 39.19 21.58
N GLY A 160 -39.31 39.57 22.27
CA GLY A 160 -40.67 39.70 21.74
C GLY A 160 -40.94 40.88 20.80
N GLY A 161 -42.17 40.91 20.31
CA GLY A 161 -42.75 41.94 19.44
C GLY A 161 -44.06 41.43 18.85
#